data_AF-A0AAJ0HW93-F1
#
_entry.id   AF-A0AAJ0HW93-F1
#
_cell.length_a   1.000
_cell.length_b   1.000
_cell.length_c   1.000
_cell.angle_alpha   90.00
_cell.angle_beta   90.00
_cell.angle_gamma   90.00
#
_symmetry.space_group_name_H-M   'P 1'
#
loop_
_entity.id
_entity.type
_entity.pdbx_description
1 polymer ?
#
loop_
_entity_poly.entity_id
_entity_poly.type
_entity_poly.pdbx_seq_one_letter_code
_entity_poly.pdbx_strand_id
1 'polypeptide(L)'
;MLERAREALAAIFESHAWLSGAAPLWSWPITPSGSRLLLSDDYSSLTSCYLDRNGKSVALLALDGRYGDRYSLSSPETVRFCVSAHPPRAVSNLHPNMGGRDLRRQTLEVVYVSRKSREPRRRNMLLRVVPGFAWTDSWHFVTASIVGWVSLLAMIAMSIILQTYLSLAFLLLMPATGSVVCILYGITPRRLLINSASSFNRMVLVAENTNATNWTIFYGESTILNSLLNRLLEPQASQWALALGAAASKDWNAYFISFWVAFCICVHAYVIPSKREARGWLTYHAGLRIARYQTTLSSRRALLNTVLALNPDTFSLPHGAAHEDRTKLDEGALKWIDPILERGSSRTKWEQATLKAMNEAAEDDSSLKGTFSK
;
A
#
# COMPACT_ATOMS: atom_id res chain seq x y z
N MET A 1 6.88 10.10 21.21
CA MET A 1 8.21 9.59 20.78
C MET A 1 8.27 8.07 20.83
N LEU A 2 7.91 7.45 21.98
CA LEU A 2 7.82 5.99 22.11
C LEU A 2 6.85 5.36 21.10
N GLU A 3 5.73 6.02 20.84
CA GLU A 3 4.69 5.58 19.90
C GLU A 3 5.16 5.59 18.44
N ARG A 4 5.78 6.70 17.98
CA ARG A 4 6.45 6.75 16.65
C ARG A 4 7.58 5.74 16.50
N ALA A 5 8.33 5.46 17.57
CA ALA A 5 9.35 4.42 17.57
C ALA A 5 8.73 3.02 17.47
N ARG A 6 7.55 2.82 18.08
CA ARG A 6 6.73 1.62 17.96
C ARG A 6 6.19 1.43 16.53
N GLU A 7 5.55 2.46 15.97
CA GLU A 7 5.00 2.48 14.60
C GLU A 7 6.10 2.19 13.57
N ALA A 8 7.26 2.81 13.76
CA ALA A 8 8.44 2.53 12.98
C ALA A 8 8.81 1.05 13.09
N LEU A 9 9.02 0.50 14.29
CA LEU A 9 9.42 -0.89 14.48
C LEU A 9 8.62 -1.89 13.63
N ALA A 10 7.29 -1.80 13.66
CA ALA A 10 6.41 -2.68 12.88
C ALA A 10 6.55 -2.46 11.37
N ALA A 11 6.51 -1.20 10.92
CA ALA A 11 6.55 -0.86 9.51
C ALA A 11 7.94 -1.12 8.88
N ILE A 12 9.01 -1.01 9.65
CA ILE A 12 10.39 -1.23 9.21
C ILE A 12 10.61 -2.69 8.84
N PHE A 13 10.13 -3.61 9.67
CA PHE A 13 10.41 -5.03 9.48
C PHE A 13 9.50 -5.67 8.42
N GLU A 14 8.24 -5.27 8.32
CA GLU A 14 7.34 -5.82 7.30
C GLU A 14 7.66 -5.29 5.89
N SER A 15 8.08 -4.03 5.74
CA SER A 15 8.24 -3.42 4.43
C SER A 15 9.65 -3.50 3.83
N HIS A 16 10.70 -3.40 4.64
CA HIS A 16 12.06 -3.27 4.10
C HIS A 16 12.60 -4.60 3.57
N ALA A 17 12.40 -5.69 4.31
CA ALA A 17 12.89 -7.01 3.91
C ALA A 17 12.20 -7.54 2.63
N TRP A 18 10.90 -7.26 2.45
CA TRP A 18 10.07 -7.93 1.43
C TRP A 18 9.85 -7.13 0.15
N LEU A 19 9.59 -5.83 0.27
CA LEU A 19 9.33 -4.99 -0.89
C LEU A 19 10.66 -4.63 -1.55
N SER A 20 11.59 -4.09 -0.77
CA SER A 20 12.76 -3.44 -1.37
C SER A 20 13.98 -4.34 -1.59
N GLY A 21 14.17 -5.40 -0.79
CA GLY A 21 15.49 -6.06 -0.70
C GLY A 21 16.62 -5.08 -0.36
N ALA A 22 16.27 -3.86 0.07
CA ALA A 22 17.14 -2.70 0.25
C ALA A 22 17.20 -2.28 1.72
N ALA A 23 17.02 -3.23 2.64
CA ALA A 23 17.38 -3.00 4.03
C ALA A 23 18.92 -2.89 4.10
N PRO A 24 19.48 -1.83 4.71
CA PRO A 24 20.92 -1.75 4.90
C PRO A 24 21.41 -2.92 5.76
N LEU A 25 22.51 -3.56 5.35
CA LEU A 25 23.11 -4.73 6.02
C LEU A 25 23.43 -4.49 7.50
N TRP A 26 23.81 -3.28 7.89
CA TRP A 26 24.07 -2.94 9.31
C TRP A 26 22.82 -2.97 10.18
N SER A 27 21.62 -2.90 9.58
CA SER A 27 20.33 -2.86 10.26
C SER A 27 19.53 -4.15 10.14
N TRP A 28 20.13 -5.21 9.58
CA TRP A 28 19.44 -6.46 9.32
C TRP A 28 19.08 -7.16 10.64
N PRO A 29 17.80 -7.22 11.00
CA PRO A 29 17.40 -7.86 12.24
C PRO A 29 17.63 -9.37 12.15
N ILE A 30 18.19 -9.96 13.20
CA ILE A 30 18.18 -11.41 13.37
C ILE A 30 16.79 -11.78 13.88
N THR A 31 15.94 -12.36 13.05
CA THR A 31 14.57 -12.73 13.44
C THR A 31 14.31 -14.21 13.20
N PRO A 32 13.88 -14.98 14.21
CA PRO A 32 13.30 -16.29 13.96
C PRO A 32 12.01 -16.11 13.14
N SER A 33 11.77 -17.03 12.20
CA SER A 33 10.64 -16.97 11.28
C SER A 33 9.29 -17.09 12.02
N GLY A 34 8.32 -16.23 11.65
CA GLY A 34 6.89 -16.53 11.87
C GLY A 34 6.09 -15.77 12.92
N SER A 35 6.55 -14.63 13.47
CA SER A 35 5.74 -13.81 14.40
C SER A 35 5.17 -12.52 13.75
N ARG A 36 4.15 -11.91 14.35
CA ARG A 36 3.52 -10.66 13.89
C ARG A 36 3.53 -9.62 15.02
N LEU A 37 3.98 -8.39 14.73
CA LEU A 37 3.80 -7.24 15.63
C LEU A 37 3.07 -6.16 14.82
N LEU A 38 1.74 -6.13 14.92
CA LEU A 38 0.91 -5.14 14.23
C LEU A 38 0.77 -3.91 15.12
N LEU A 39 1.01 -2.72 14.57
CA LEU A 39 0.81 -1.44 15.25
C LEU A 39 0.13 -0.49 14.26
N SER A 40 -0.93 0.18 14.72
CA SER A 40 -1.77 1.07 13.92
C SER A 40 -1.48 2.53 14.29
N ASP A 41 -1.36 3.40 13.28
CA ASP A 41 -1.22 4.85 13.43
C ASP A 41 -2.56 5.55 13.75
N ASP A 42 -3.68 4.80 13.81
CA ASP A 42 -5.04 5.37 13.76
C ASP A 42 -5.60 5.76 15.15
N TYR A 43 -5.21 6.95 15.60
CA TYR A 43 -5.55 7.54 16.91
C TYR A 43 -7.06 7.66 17.15
N SER A 44 -7.87 7.76 16.10
CA SER A 44 -9.34 7.85 16.20
C SER A 44 -10.04 6.57 16.70
N SER A 45 -9.28 5.47 16.89
CA SER A 45 -9.82 4.17 17.33
C SER A 45 -9.36 3.74 18.73
N LEU A 46 -8.79 4.66 19.53
CA LEU A 46 -8.19 4.40 20.85
C LEU A 46 -9.14 3.85 21.93
N THR A 47 -10.47 3.81 21.70
CA THR A 47 -11.43 3.23 22.66
C THR A 47 -11.52 1.70 22.63
N SER A 48 -10.84 1.04 21.69
CA SER A 48 -10.81 -0.43 21.68
C SER A 48 -9.45 -0.95 21.23
N CYS A 49 -8.71 -1.57 22.17
CA CYS A 49 -7.52 -2.36 21.88
C CYS A 49 -7.89 -3.54 20.95
N TYR A 50 -7.84 -3.33 19.64
CA TYR A 50 -8.09 -4.35 18.60
C TYR A 50 -6.86 -5.17 18.23
N LEU A 51 -5.77 -5.06 18.99
CA LEU A 51 -4.44 -5.51 18.59
C LEU A 51 -4.18 -7.03 18.74
N ASP A 52 -5.18 -7.85 19.11
CA ASP A 52 -4.92 -9.27 19.36
C ASP A 52 -6.08 -10.23 19.05
N ARG A 53 -6.68 -10.13 17.85
CA ARG A 53 -7.44 -11.27 17.30
C ARG A 53 -7.02 -11.63 15.88
N ASN A 54 -6.39 -12.80 15.79
CA ASN A 54 -6.29 -13.61 14.59
C ASN A 54 -7.68 -13.69 13.91
N GLY A 55 -7.81 -13.21 12.67
CA GLY A 55 -9.10 -13.13 11.95
C GLY A 55 -9.84 -11.78 11.98
N LYS A 56 -9.22 -10.69 12.46
CA LYS A 56 -9.82 -9.33 12.46
C LYS A 56 -8.98 -8.18 11.87
N SER A 57 -7.89 -8.43 11.13
CA SER A 57 -7.65 -7.53 9.98
C SER A 57 -8.83 -7.80 9.08
N VAL A 58 -9.86 -6.93 9.08
CA VAL A 58 -11.10 -7.24 8.37
C VAL A 58 -10.70 -7.61 6.95
N ALA A 59 -10.91 -8.89 6.59
CA ALA A 59 -10.50 -9.41 5.32
C ALA A 59 -11.08 -8.45 4.28
N LEU A 60 -10.21 -7.76 3.56
CA LEU A 60 -10.68 -6.76 2.62
C LEU A 60 -11.42 -7.52 1.53
N LEU A 61 -12.70 -7.22 1.43
CA LEU A 61 -13.55 -7.80 0.42
C LEU A 61 -13.30 -7.05 -0.88
N ALA A 62 -12.82 -7.77 -1.88
CA ALA A 62 -12.74 -7.30 -3.23
C ALA A 62 -14.00 -7.73 -4.01
N LEU A 63 -14.55 -6.79 -4.77
CA LEU A 63 -15.64 -6.95 -5.71
C LEU A 63 -15.14 -6.53 -7.09
N ASP A 64 -15.18 -7.44 -8.05
CA ASP A 64 -14.82 -7.16 -9.43
C ASP A 64 -15.91 -6.33 -10.12
N GLY A 65 -15.58 -5.13 -10.59
CA GLY A 65 -16.51 -4.24 -11.29
C GLY A 65 -17.09 -4.83 -12.58
N ARG A 66 -16.40 -5.78 -13.21
CA ARG A 66 -16.84 -6.37 -14.48
C ARG A 66 -17.64 -7.66 -14.33
N TYR A 67 -17.15 -8.58 -13.51
CA TYR A 67 -17.74 -9.92 -13.37
C TYR A 67 -18.65 -10.03 -12.14
N GLY A 68 -18.54 -9.11 -11.18
CA GLY A 68 -19.22 -9.20 -9.90
C GLY A 68 -18.62 -10.22 -8.94
N ASP A 69 -17.46 -10.81 -9.29
CA ASP A 69 -16.78 -11.79 -8.47
C ASP A 69 -16.40 -11.19 -7.12
N ARG A 70 -16.73 -11.94 -6.06
CA ARG A 70 -16.47 -11.58 -4.68
C ARG A 70 -15.37 -12.46 -4.12
N TYR A 71 -14.27 -11.85 -3.70
CA TYR A 71 -13.15 -12.58 -3.11
C TYR A 71 -12.52 -11.79 -1.96
N SER A 72 -11.85 -12.50 -1.06
CA SER A 72 -11.06 -11.86 0.00
C SER A 72 -9.66 -11.60 -0.52
N LEU A 73 -9.13 -10.39 -0.29
CA LEU A 73 -7.74 -10.09 -0.61
C LEU A 73 -6.81 -10.98 0.20
N SER A 74 -5.80 -11.53 -0.47
CA SER A 74 -4.82 -12.42 0.16
C SER A 74 -3.87 -11.67 1.12
N SER A 75 -3.64 -10.38 0.87
CA SER A 75 -2.70 -9.53 1.61
C SER A 75 -3.23 -8.09 1.84
N PRO A 76 -4.32 -7.93 2.61
CA PRO A 76 -4.98 -6.63 2.79
C PRO A 76 -4.03 -5.55 3.35
N GLU A 77 -3.14 -5.90 4.27
CA GLU A 77 -2.20 -4.95 4.87
C GLU A 77 -1.12 -4.48 3.90
N THR A 78 -0.66 -5.35 3.00
CA THR A 78 0.25 -4.93 1.92
C THR A 78 -0.38 -3.87 1.05
N VAL A 79 -1.64 -4.10 0.66
CA VAL A 79 -2.40 -3.19 -0.18
C VAL A 79 -2.60 -1.87 0.55
N ARG A 80 -3.05 -1.89 1.81
CA ARG A 80 -3.19 -0.69 2.66
C ARG A 80 -1.87 0.07 2.78
N PHE A 81 -0.78 -0.62 3.04
CA PHE A 81 0.54 -0.02 3.18
C PHE A 81 1.00 0.66 1.87
N CYS A 82 0.89 -0.04 0.73
CA CYS A 82 1.21 0.49 -0.60
C CYS A 82 0.37 1.72 -0.97
N VAL A 83 -0.92 1.70 -0.62
CA VAL A 83 -1.83 2.83 -0.83
C VAL A 83 -1.51 3.98 0.11
N SER A 84 -1.24 3.72 1.39
CA SER A 84 -0.89 4.73 2.41
C SER A 84 0.43 5.45 2.11
N ALA A 85 1.33 4.80 1.37
CA ALA A 85 2.57 5.39 0.88
C ALA A 85 2.34 6.55 -0.11
N HIS A 86 1.12 6.68 -0.64
CA HIS A 86 0.72 7.73 -1.56
C HIS A 86 -0.27 8.68 -0.86
N PRO A 87 0.04 9.99 -0.80
CA PRO A 87 -0.87 10.97 -0.19
C PRO A 87 -2.14 11.11 -1.05
N PRO A 88 -3.33 11.13 -0.43
CA PRO A 88 -4.58 11.33 -1.15
C PRO A 88 -4.70 12.77 -1.64
N ARG A 89 -5.20 12.94 -2.86
CA ARG A 89 -5.69 14.22 -3.38
C ARG A 89 -7.17 14.34 -3.04
N ALA A 90 -7.51 15.26 -2.14
CA ALA A 90 -8.90 15.51 -1.78
C ALA A 90 -9.64 16.13 -2.97
N VAL A 91 -10.78 15.53 -3.33
CA VAL A 91 -11.73 16.02 -4.33
C VAL A 91 -12.99 16.43 -3.60
N SER A 92 -13.19 17.74 -3.50
CA SER A 92 -14.31 18.34 -2.79
C SER A 92 -15.63 18.04 -3.52
N ASN A 93 -16.58 17.46 -2.79
CA ASN A 93 -17.94 17.27 -3.30
C ASN A 93 -18.75 18.54 -3.04
N LEU A 94 -18.99 19.32 -4.10
CA LEU A 94 -19.71 20.59 -4.04
C LEU A 94 -21.24 20.42 -4.16
N HIS A 95 -21.74 19.18 -4.20
CA HIS A 95 -23.16 18.93 -4.34
C HIS A 95 -23.95 19.52 -3.15
N PRO A 96 -25.06 20.25 -3.35
CA PRO A 96 -25.82 20.91 -2.28
C PRO A 96 -26.21 19.97 -1.12
N ASN A 97 -26.52 18.71 -1.43
CA ASN A 97 -26.78 17.65 -0.46
C ASN A 97 -25.67 17.44 0.58
N MET A 98 -24.45 17.93 0.38
CA MET A 98 -23.37 17.84 1.38
C MET A 98 -23.55 18.80 2.57
N GLY A 99 -24.47 19.78 2.48
CA GLY A 99 -24.76 20.73 3.55
C GLY A 99 -25.80 20.26 4.59
N GLY A 100 -26.43 19.09 4.39
CA GLY A 100 -27.41 18.53 5.32
C GLY A 100 -26.83 18.17 6.69
N ARG A 101 -27.65 18.25 7.74
CA ARG A 101 -27.25 17.87 9.12
C ARG A 101 -27.25 16.35 9.34
N ASP A 102 -28.16 15.63 8.69
CA ASP A 102 -28.37 14.19 8.90
C ASP A 102 -27.71 13.32 7.82
N LEU A 103 -26.44 13.63 7.49
CA LEU A 103 -25.72 12.94 6.42
C LEU A 103 -24.95 11.73 6.92
N ARG A 104 -25.29 10.55 6.39
CA ARG A 104 -24.46 9.35 6.53
C ARG A 104 -23.30 9.40 5.53
N ARG A 105 -22.30 10.23 5.85
CA ARG A 105 -21.11 10.44 5.01
C ARG A 105 -20.44 9.10 4.65
N GLN A 106 -20.17 8.92 3.37
CA GLN A 106 -19.39 7.82 2.83
C GLN A 106 -18.06 8.37 2.32
N THR A 107 -16.96 7.70 2.61
CA THR A 107 -15.64 8.05 2.07
C THR A 107 -15.36 7.14 0.90
N LEU A 108 -15.15 7.73 -0.27
CA LEU A 108 -14.70 7.02 -1.46
C LEU A 108 -13.27 7.40 -1.76
N GLU A 109 -12.41 6.40 -1.84
CA GLU A 109 -11.03 6.54 -2.26
C GLU A 109 -10.85 5.88 -3.62
N VAL A 110 -10.23 6.58 -4.57
CA VAL A 110 -9.92 6.07 -5.90
C VAL A 110 -8.41 5.99 -6.04
N VAL A 111 -7.90 4.78 -6.15
CA VAL A 111 -6.50 4.44 -6.38
C VAL A 111 -6.33 4.10 -7.85
N TYR A 112 -5.88 5.09 -8.61
CA TYR A 112 -5.53 4.93 -10.01
C TYR A 112 -4.10 4.38 -10.12
N VAL A 113 -3.96 3.20 -10.73
CA VAL A 113 -2.69 2.50 -10.93
C VAL A 113 -2.37 2.43 -12.42
N SER A 114 -1.24 3.01 -12.82
CA SER A 114 -0.77 2.96 -14.21
C SER A 114 0.69 2.53 -14.29
N ARG A 115 1.12 2.01 -15.45
CA ARG A 115 2.55 1.77 -15.68
C ARG A 115 3.27 3.09 -15.88
N LYS A 116 4.40 3.25 -15.21
CA LYS A 116 5.36 4.27 -15.59
C LYS A 116 5.99 3.81 -16.91
N SER A 117 5.87 4.64 -17.95
CA SER A 117 6.56 4.38 -19.22
C SER A 117 8.03 4.10 -18.91
N ARG A 118 8.53 2.94 -19.36
CA ARG A 118 9.92 2.57 -19.14
C ARG A 118 10.78 3.44 -20.03
N GLU A 119 11.19 4.59 -19.51
CA GLU A 119 12.36 5.24 -20.06
C GLU A 119 13.53 4.25 -19.94
N PRO A 120 14.28 4.01 -21.03
CA PRO A 120 15.45 3.14 -21.00
C PRO A 120 16.46 3.77 -20.06
N ARG A 121 16.44 3.36 -18.79
CA ARG A 121 17.35 3.86 -17.76
C ARG A 121 18.77 3.52 -18.23
N ARG A 122 19.53 4.55 -18.62
CA ARG A 122 20.92 4.44 -19.07
C ARG A 122 21.72 3.81 -17.93
N ARG A 123 21.91 2.49 -18.01
CA ARG A 123 22.53 1.67 -16.96
C ARG A 123 24.03 1.97 -16.98
N ASN A 124 24.49 2.78 -16.04
CA ASN A 124 25.92 2.92 -15.81
C ASN A 124 26.45 1.58 -15.26
N MET A 125 27.24 0.89 -16.06
CA MET A 125 27.80 -0.43 -15.76
C MET A 125 28.65 -0.44 -14.48
N LEU A 126 29.32 0.68 -14.17
CA LEU A 126 30.12 0.89 -12.96
C LEU A 126 29.30 0.80 -11.65
N LEU A 127 28.01 1.17 -11.69
CA LEU A 127 27.11 1.08 -10.54
C LEU A 127 26.58 -0.34 -10.28
N ARG A 128 27.01 -1.33 -11.08
CA ARG A 128 26.67 -2.74 -10.87
C ARG A 128 27.52 -3.41 -9.79
N VAL A 129 28.71 -2.84 -9.49
CA VAL A 129 29.71 -3.46 -8.61
C VAL A 129 29.45 -3.18 -7.12
N VAL A 130 28.71 -2.13 -6.79
CA VAL A 130 28.26 -1.87 -5.42
C VAL A 130 26.77 -2.21 -5.29
N PRO A 131 26.42 -3.49 -5.03
CA PRO A 131 25.04 -3.89 -4.78
C PRO A 131 24.51 -3.10 -3.58
N GLY A 132 23.54 -2.20 -3.83
CA GLY A 132 22.90 -1.37 -2.81
C GLY A 132 23.03 0.14 -3.02
N PHE A 133 24.11 0.64 -3.63
CA PHE A 133 24.33 2.10 -3.73
C PHE A 133 23.66 2.75 -4.96
N ALA A 134 23.50 1.98 -6.03
CA ALA A 134 22.86 2.43 -7.28
C ALA A 134 21.32 2.52 -7.28
N TRP A 135 20.68 2.13 -6.18
CA TRP A 135 19.30 1.63 -6.22
C TRP A 135 18.30 2.69 -5.74
N THR A 136 18.77 3.66 -4.98
CA THR A 136 17.96 4.76 -4.44
C THR A 136 18.50 6.09 -4.98
N ASP A 137 17.71 6.80 -5.80
CA ASP A 137 18.02 8.20 -6.17
C ASP A 137 17.93 9.15 -4.94
N SER A 138 17.77 8.60 -3.74
CA SER A 138 17.58 9.34 -2.49
C SER A 138 18.89 9.39 -1.72
N TRP A 139 19.56 10.54 -1.77
CA TRP A 139 20.75 10.84 -0.95
C TRP A 139 20.59 10.48 0.53
N HIS A 140 19.37 10.57 1.06
CA HIS A 140 19.07 10.18 2.44
C HIS A 140 19.39 8.72 2.76
N PHE A 141 19.12 7.80 1.82
CA PHE A 141 19.41 6.38 2.04
C PHE A 141 20.91 6.14 2.07
N VAL A 142 21.65 6.78 1.16
CA VAL A 142 23.12 6.73 1.12
C VAL A 142 23.72 7.27 2.42
N THR A 143 23.28 8.45 2.87
CA THR A 143 23.78 9.04 4.12
C THR A 143 23.42 8.18 5.33
N ALA A 144 22.19 7.66 5.40
CA ALA A 144 21.78 6.76 6.46
C ALA A 144 22.61 5.47 6.47
N SER A 145 22.94 4.95 5.28
CA SER A 145 23.75 3.77 5.13
C SER A 145 25.19 3.98 5.64
N ILE A 146 25.82 5.08 5.24
CA ILE A 146 27.17 5.46 5.70
C ILE A 146 27.19 5.67 7.21
N VAL A 147 26.25 6.46 7.75
CA VAL A 147 26.14 6.71 9.18
C VAL A 147 25.92 5.42 9.96
N GLY A 148 25.04 4.54 9.48
CA GLY A 148 24.80 3.25 10.11
C GLY A 148 26.04 2.35 10.15
N TRP A 149 26.81 2.28 9.07
CA TRP A 149 28.07 1.51 9.06
C TRP A 149 29.13 2.09 9.99
N VAL A 150 29.32 3.41 9.98
CA VAL A 150 30.27 4.08 10.88
C VAL A 150 29.88 3.85 12.34
N SER A 151 28.59 4.00 12.68
CA SER A 151 28.08 3.73 14.02
C SER A 151 28.25 2.26 14.42
N LEU A 152 28.00 1.31 13.52
CA LEU A 152 28.19 -0.12 13.80
C LEU A 152 29.64 -0.45 14.11
N LEU A 153 30.58 0.06 13.31
CA LEU A 153 32.02 -0.17 13.52
C LEU A 153 32.50 0.46 14.83
N ALA A 154 32.03 1.67 15.16
CA ALA A 154 32.32 2.31 16.43
C ALA A 154 31.81 1.47 17.62
N MET A 155 30.59 0.92 17.53
CA MET A 155 30.01 0.07 18.56
C MET A 155 30.78 -1.25 18.72
N ILE A 156 31.20 -1.87 17.61
CA ILE A 156 32.04 -3.08 17.64
C ILE A 156 33.38 -2.79 18.34
N ALA A 157 34.05 -1.69 17.98
CA ALA A 157 35.31 -1.30 18.60
C ALA A 157 35.16 -1.04 20.11
N MET A 158 34.10 -0.32 20.50
CA MET A 158 33.78 -0.09 21.91
C MET A 158 33.48 -1.39 22.67
N SER A 159 32.75 -2.33 22.06
CA SER A 159 32.49 -3.64 22.67
C SER A 159 33.76 -4.47 22.88
N ILE A 160 34.76 -4.34 22.01
CA ILE A 160 36.07 -5.00 22.19
C ILE A 160 36.84 -4.36 23.35
N ILE A 161 36.91 -3.03 23.39
CA ILE A 161 37.62 -2.28 24.44
C ILE A 161 37.03 -2.59 25.83
N LEU A 162 35.70 -2.66 25.93
CA LEU A 162 34.99 -2.93 27.17
C LEU A 162 34.78 -4.42 27.47
N GLN A 163 35.31 -5.31 26.62
CA GLN A 163 35.21 -6.76 26.75
C GLN A 163 33.75 -7.30 26.84
N THR A 164 32.80 -6.63 26.18
CA THR A 164 31.39 -7.03 26.13
C THR A 164 31.15 -8.02 24.98
N TYR A 165 31.59 -9.26 25.16
CA TYR A 165 31.61 -10.28 24.11
C TYR A 165 30.21 -10.66 23.57
N LEU A 166 29.16 -10.62 24.40
CA LEU A 166 27.81 -10.95 23.96
C LEU A 166 27.28 -9.87 22.98
N SER A 167 27.46 -8.59 23.31
CA SER A 167 27.12 -7.50 22.39
C SER A 167 27.96 -7.57 21.11
N LEU A 168 29.26 -7.89 21.23
CA LEU A 168 30.13 -8.04 20.07
C LEU A 168 29.59 -9.12 19.11
N ALA A 169 29.23 -10.29 19.64
CA ALA A 169 28.65 -11.38 18.85
C ALA A 169 27.34 -10.95 18.17
N PHE A 170 26.45 -10.26 18.90
CA PHE A 170 25.20 -9.73 18.35
C PHE A 170 25.43 -8.74 17.20
N LEU A 171 26.32 -7.75 17.40
CA LEU A 171 26.63 -6.72 16.41
C LEU A 171 27.27 -7.30 15.14
N LEU A 172 28.10 -8.34 15.25
CA LEU A 172 28.68 -9.04 14.11
C LEU A 172 27.66 -9.94 13.38
N LEU A 173 26.72 -10.52 14.12
CA LEU A 173 25.72 -11.42 13.54
C LEU A 173 24.68 -10.68 12.67
N MET A 174 24.42 -9.40 12.93
CA MET A 174 23.49 -8.56 12.13
C MET A 174 23.91 -8.48 10.64
N PRO A 175 25.10 -7.97 10.26
CA PRO A 175 25.52 -7.93 8.86
C PRO A 175 25.76 -9.34 8.29
N ALA A 176 26.17 -10.31 9.11
CA ALA A 176 26.35 -11.69 8.67
C ALA A 176 25.01 -12.32 8.23
N THR A 177 23.96 -12.19 9.03
CA THR A 177 22.62 -12.68 8.68
C THR A 177 22.05 -11.95 7.47
N GLY A 178 22.20 -10.62 7.39
CA GLY A 178 21.82 -9.87 6.20
C GLY A 178 22.54 -10.37 4.94
N SER A 179 23.83 -10.68 5.04
CA SER A 179 24.62 -11.23 3.93
C SER A 179 24.12 -12.60 3.50
N VAL A 180 23.83 -13.49 4.46
CA VAL A 180 23.24 -14.81 4.17
C VAL A 180 21.90 -14.67 3.46
N VAL A 181 21.03 -13.77 3.91
CA VAL A 181 19.74 -13.53 3.23
C VAL A 181 19.95 -12.98 1.83
N CYS A 182 20.87 -12.02 1.65
CA CYS A 182 21.22 -11.50 0.33
C CYS A 182 21.75 -12.58 -0.62
N ILE A 183 22.49 -13.56 -0.11
CA ILE A 183 22.98 -14.71 -0.90
C ILE A 183 21.82 -15.65 -1.24
N LEU A 184 20.95 -15.98 -0.27
CA LEU A 184 19.87 -16.94 -0.46
C LEU A 184 18.75 -16.43 -1.36
N TYR A 185 18.34 -15.17 -1.20
CA TYR A 185 17.19 -14.60 -1.91
C TYR A 185 17.58 -13.65 -3.05
N GLY A 186 18.87 -13.35 -3.17
CA GLY A 186 19.37 -12.34 -4.10
C GLY A 186 19.11 -10.91 -3.62
N ILE A 187 19.81 -9.98 -4.26
CA ILE A 187 19.70 -8.52 -3.98
C ILE A 187 18.64 -7.86 -4.86
N THR A 188 18.09 -8.58 -5.84
CA THR A 188 17.12 -8.01 -6.78
C THR A 188 15.76 -7.82 -6.11
N PRO A 189 15.17 -6.61 -6.10
CA PRO A 189 13.85 -6.38 -5.59
C PRO A 189 12.89 -7.25 -6.40
N ARG A 190 11.96 -7.84 -5.67
CA ARG A 190 10.93 -8.67 -6.27
C ARG A 190 10.12 -7.84 -7.25
N ARG A 191 10.05 -8.29 -8.50
CA ARG A 191 9.23 -7.68 -9.55
C ARG A 191 7.76 -8.05 -9.37
N LEU A 192 6.87 -7.39 -10.11
CA LEU A 192 5.48 -7.85 -10.24
C LEU A 192 5.45 -9.24 -10.89
N LEU A 193 4.47 -10.06 -10.50
CA LEU A 193 4.32 -11.44 -10.99
C LEU A 193 4.15 -11.45 -12.52
N ILE A 194 3.41 -10.47 -13.04
CA ILE A 194 3.07 -10.32 -14.45
C ILE A 194 3.51 -8.94 -14.94
N ASN A 195 4.42 -8.93 -15.92
CA ASN A 195 4.95 -7.70 -16.51
C ASN A 195 4.44 -7.44 -17.94
N SER A 196 3.59 -8.31 -18.48
CA SER A 196 2.92 -8.07 -19.76
C SER A 196 1.85 -6.99 -19.60
N ALA A 197 1.86 -6.05 -20.54
CA ALA A 197 0.81 -5.05 -20.64
C ALA A 197 -0.51 -5.73 -21.03
N SER A 198 -1.59 -5.46 -20.31
CA SER A 198 -2.95 -5.75 -20.73
C SER A 198 -3.56 -4.51 -21.39
N SER A 199 -4.31 -4.70 -22.47
CA SER A 199 -5.10 -3.65 -23.10
C SER A 199 -6.33 -3.26 -22.29
N PHE A 200 -6.69 -4.05 -21.28
CA PHE A 200 -7.92 -3.89 -20.52
C PHE A 200 -7.65 -3.23 -19.17
N ASN A 201 -8.31 -2.09 -18.96
CA ASN A 201 -8.49 -1.51 -17.65
C ASN A 201 -9.60 -2.25 -16.92
N ARG A 202 -9.45 -2.41 -15.61
CA ARG A 202 -10.40 -3.05 -14.72
C ARG A 202 -10.60 -2.17 -13.50
N MET A 203 -11.81 -2.21 -12.97
CA MET A 203 -12.13 -1.65 -11.67
C MET A 203 -12.30 -2.79 -10.65
N VAL A 204 -11.60 -2.70 -9.52
CA VAL A 204 -11.82 -3.58 -8.37
C VAL A 204 -12.18 -2.72 -7.18
N LEU A 205 -13.36 -2.96 -6.64
CA LEU A 205 -13.83 -2.28 -5.45
C LEU A 205 -13.39 -3.06 -4.22
N VAL A 206 -12.79 -2.39 -3.24
CA VAL A 206 -12.28 -2.99 -2.02
C VAL A 206 -12.89 -2.29 -0.81
N ALA A 207 -13.48 -3.07 0.09
CA ALA A 207 -14.05 -2.56 1.34
C ALA A 207 -13.93 -3.61 2.45
N GLU A 208 -14.01 -3.18 3.71
CA GLU A 208 -14.02 -4.12 4.86
C GLU A 208 -15.22 -5.07 4.81
N ASN A 209 -16.37 -4.55 4.41
CA ASN A 209 -17.57 -5.32 4.13
C ASN A 209 -18.46 -4.51 3.18
N THR A 210 -19.51 -5.15 2.66
CA THR A 210 -20.45 -4.49 1.75
C THR A 210 -21.16 -3.30 2.38
N ASN A 211 -21.26 -3.20 3.71
CA ASN A 211 -21.91 -2.10 4.42
C ASN A 211 -20.94 -1.03 4.97
N ALA A 212 -19.64 -1.16 4.69
CA ALA A 212 -18.63 -0.24 5.19
C ALA A 212 -18.85 1.17 4.60
N THR A 213 -18.48 2.19 5.38
CA THR A 213 -18.57 3.60 4.94
C THR A 213 -17.35 4.06 4.15
N ASN A 214 -16.24 3.32 4.23
CA ASN A 214 -14.98 3.62 3.57
C ASN A 214 -14.73 2.60 2.46
N TRP A 215 -14.73 3.07 1.22
CA TRP A 215 -14.62 2.25 0.02
C TRP A 215 -13.38 2.68 -0.76
N THR A 216 -12.60 1.71 -1.24
CA THR A 216 -11.41 1.96 -2.05
C THR A 216 -11.58 1.32 -3.41
N ILE A 217 -11.66 2.11 -4.46
CA ILE A 217 -11.67 1.65 -5.84
C ILE A 217 -10.23 1.58 -6.34
N PHE A 218 -9.81 0.41 -6.78
CA PHE A 218 -8.59 0.25 -7.58
C PHE A 218 -8.98 0.28 -9.05
N TYR A 219 -8.47 1.27 -9.78
CA TYR A 219 -8.67 1.40 -11.22
C TYR A 219 -7.32 1.32 -11.92
N GLY A 220 -7.23 0.50 -12.96
CA GLY A 220 -6.01 0.40 -13.76
C GLY A 220 -5.96 -0.86 -14.61
N GLU A 221 -4.78 -1.13 -15.16
CA GLU A 221 -4.55 -2.31 -16.00
C GLU A 221 -4.79 -3.61 -15.22
N SER A 222 -5.56 -4.53 -15.80
CA SER A 222 -6.01 -5.77 -15.13
C SER A 222 -4.86 -6.63 -14.58
N THR A 223 -3.76 -6.80 -15.31
CA THR A 223 -2.61 -7.61 -14.86
C THR A 223 -1.86 -6.96 -13.70
N ILE A 224 -1.80 -5.63 -13.66
CA ILE A 224 -1.20 -4.89 -12.55
C ILE A 224 -2.06 -5.01 -11.32
N LEU A 225 -3.37 -4.76 -11.45
CA LEU A 225 -4.29 -4.88 -10.33
C LEU A 225 -4.29 -6.29 -9.77
N ASN A 226 -4.32 -7.31 -10.63
CA ASN A 226 -4.22 -8.69 -10.22
C ASN A 226 -2.90 -8.96 -9.47
N SER A 227 -1.76 -8.48 -10.00
CA SER A 227 -0.46 -8.64 -9.34
C SER A 227 -0.32 -7.82 -8.06
N LEU A 228 -1.03 -6.70 -7.89
CA LEU A 228 -0.99 -5.87 -6.70
C LEU A 228 -1.88 -6.45 -5.59
N LEU A 229 -3.08 -6.90 -5.96
CA LEU A 229 -4.12 -7.36 -5.03
C LEU A 229 -3.94 -8.82 -4.59
N ASN A 230 -3.41 -9.70 -5.45
CA ASN A 230 -3.22 -11.12 -5.13
C ASN A 230 -1.82 -11.47 -4.63
N ARG A 231 -0.90 -10.49 -4.59
CA ARG A 231 0.46 -10.76 -4.12
C ARG A 231 0.48 -10.92 -2.61
N LEU A 232 0.64 -12.16 -2.18
CA LEU A 232 1.05 -12.48 -0.81
C LEU A 232 2.42 -11.85 -0.56
N LEU A 233 2.47 -10.78 0.25
CA LEU A 233 3.64 -10.61 1.10
C LEU A 233 3.37 -11.53 2.29
N GLU A 234 4.11 -12.64 2.37
CA GLU A 234 4.17 -13.37 3.63
C GLU A 234 4.83 -12.43 4.64
N PRO A 235 4.11 -11.96 5.67
CA PRO A 235 4.71 -11.10 6.66
C PRO A 235 5.64 -11.95 7.52
N GLN A 236 6.92 -11.60 7.55
CA GLN A 236 7.85 -12.03 8.60
C GLN A 236 8.14 -10.79 9.47
N ALA A 237 7.59 -10.76 10.69
CA ALA A 237 7.88 -9.73 11.68
C ALA A 237 8.25 -10.39 13.02
N SER A 238 8.78 -9.60 13.96
CA SER A 238 9.75 -10.09 14.95
C SER A 238 9.46 -9.70 16.40
N GLN A 239 9.72 -10.65 17.30
CA GLN A 239 9.64 -10.55 18.76
C GLN A 239 10.85 -9.78 19.36
N TRP A 240 11.02 -8.50 19.04
CA TRP A 240 12.01 -7.66 19.73
C TRP A 240 11.54 -7.19 21.11
N ALA A 241 10.22 -7.16 21.36
CA ALA A 241 9.68 -6.72 22.63
C ALA A 241 10.07 -7.64 23.80
N LEU A 242 10.16 -8.96 23.57
CA LEU A 242 10.60 -9.93 24.59
C LEU A 242 12.12 -9.91 24.77
N ALA A 243 12.89 -9.70 23.70
CA ALA A 243 14.35 -9.58 23.77
C ALA A 243 14.80 -8.29 24.47
N LEU A 244 14.14 -7.14 24.20
CA LEU A 244 14.37 -5.88 24.91
C LEU A 244 13.97 -5.96 26.39
N GLY A 245 12.89 -6.69 26.70
CA GLY A 245 12.47 -6.95 28.09
C GLY A 245 13.46 -7.83 28.86
N ALA A 246 14.03 -8.85 28.21
CA ALA A 246 15.06 -9.72 28.80
C ALA A 246 16.45 -9.04 28.92
N ALA A 247 16.76 -8.14 27.97
CA ALA A 247 17.98 -7.33 27.95
C ALA A 247 17.91 -6.11 28.90
N ALA A 248 16.85 -5.94 29.70
CA ALA A 248 16.86 -4.96 30.80
C ALA A 248 17.61 -5.46 32.05
N SER A 249 18.28 -6.62 31.97
CA SER A 249 19.20 -7.10 32.99
C SER A 249 20.48 -6.23 33.04
N LYS A 250 21.02 -6.03 34.25
CA LYS A 250 22.00 -4.99 34.66
C LYS A 250 23.42 -5.08 34.03
N ASP A 251 23.59 -5.61 32.83
CA ASP A 251 24.92 -5.79 32.21
C ASP A 251 25.18 -4.79 31.07
N TRP A 252 26.44 -4.40 30.89
CA TRP A 252 26.87 -3.50 29.81
C TRP A 252 26.53 -4.04 28.43
N ASN A 253 26.57 -5.37 28.24
CA ASN A 253 26.12 -6.02 27.02
C ASN A 253 24.69 -5.61 26.61
N ALA A 254 23.80 -5.56 27.59
CA ALA A 254 22.39 -5.25 27.40
C ALA A 254 22.19 -3.78 26.99
N TYR A 255 23.00 -2.87 27.53
CA TYR A 255 23.01 -1.47 27.14
C TYR A 255 23.43 -1.29 25.67
N PHE A 256 24.53 -1.91 25.22
CA PHE A 256 24.99 -1.80 23.84
C PHE A 256 23.97 -2.35 22.83
N ILE A 257 23.38 -3.52 23.13
CA ILE A 257 22.35 -4.12 22.29
C ILE A 257 21.11 -3.23 22.23
N SER A 258 20.61 -2.78 23.38
CA SER A 258 19.41 -1.93 23.45
C SER A 258 19.61 -0.60 22.73
N PHE A 259 20.78 0.03 22.91
CA PHE A 259 21.15 1.25 22.19
C PHE A 259 21.20 1.02 20.69
N TRP A 260 21.81 -0.08 20.22
CA TRP A 260 21.88 -0.39 18.80
C TRP A 260 20.51 -0.64 18.18
N VAL A 261 19.65 -1.38 18.88
CA VAL A 261 18.26 -1.61 18.47
C VAL A 261 17.52 -0.28 18.41
N ALA A 262 17.59 0.55 19.46
CA ALA A 262 16.99 1.88 19.48
C ALA A 262 17.50 2.77 18.33
N PHE A 263 18.79 2.74 18.03
CA PHE A 263 19.39 3.43 16.89
C PHE A 263 18.80 2.96 15.56
N CYS A 264 18.75 1.64 15.33
CA CYS A 264 18.13 1.07 14.11
C CYS A 264 16.68 1.52 13.97
N ILE A 265 15.90 1.47 15.05
CA ILE A 265 14.50 1.90 15.08
C ILE A 265 14.41 3.38 14.69
N CYS A 266 15.20 4.24 15.34
CA CYS A 266 15.19 5.67 15.07
C CYS A 266 15.59 5.99 13.63
N VAL A 267 16.65 5.37 13.11
CA VAL A 267 17.10 5.63 11.73
C VAL A 267 16.01 5.25 10.74
N HIS A 268 15.39 4.10 10.90
CA HIS A 268 14.36 3.67 9.97
C HIS A 268 13.01 4.38 10.21
N ALA A 269 12.71 4.85 11.42
CA ALA A 269 11.54 5.67 11.73
C ALA A 269 11.60 7.03 11.02
N TYR A 270 12.76 7.68 11.13
CA TYR A 270 12.90 9.10 10.83
C TYR A 270 13.69 9.36 9.55
N VAL A 271 14.67 8.53 9.22
CA VAL A 271 15.58 8.75 8.08
C VAL A 271 15.15 7.92 6.87
N ILE A 272 14.74 6.67 7.09
CA ILE A 272 14.33 5.73 6.03
C ILE A 272 12.87 5.27 6.25
N PRO A 273 11.89 6.19 6.22
CA PRO A 273 10.51 5.82 6.51
C PRO A 273 9.98 4.80 5.48
N SER A 274 9.43 3.71 6.01
CA SER A 274 8.83 2.59 5.27
C SER A 274 7.91 3.03 4.11
N LYS A 275 7.04 4.02 4.33
CA LYS A 275 6.15 4.60 3.31
C LYS A 275 6.93 5.15 2.09
N ARG A 276 8.09 5.77 2.32
CA ARG A 276 8.96 6.29 1.24
C ARG A 276 9.59 5.15 0.45
N GLU A 277 10.07 4.11 1.13
CA GLU A 277 10.64 2.92 0.49
C GLU A 277 9.60 2.15 -0.32
N ALA A 278 8.38 1.98 0.21
CA ALA A 278 7.27 1.35 -0.49
C ALA A 278 6.92 2.09 -1.79
N ARG A 279 6.82 3.42 -1.71
CA ARG A 279 6.59 4.28 -2.87
C ARG A 279 7.74 4.22 -3.87
N GLY A 280 8.98 4.23 -3.39
CA GLY A 280 10.18 4.07 -4.20
C GLY A 280 10.16 2.73 -4.93
N TRP A 281 9.90 1.63 -4.22
CA TRP A 281 9.80 0.31 -4.80
C TRP A 281 8.70 0.22 -5.87
N LEU A 282 7.49 0.71 -5.57
CA LEU A 282 6.39 0.74 -6.54
C LEU A 282 6.80 1.52 -7.80
N THR A 283 7.42 2.68 -7.63
CA THR A 283 7.78 3.57 -8.75
C THR A 283 8.95 3.05 -9.59
N TYR A 284 10.03 2.62 -8.94
CA TYR A 284 11.31 2.32 -9.59
C TYR A 284 11.48 0.84 -9.93
N HIS A 285 10.88 -0.07 -9.14
CA HIS A 285 11.06 -1.52 -9.30
C HIS A 285 9.83 -2.20 -9.89
N ALA A 286 8.65 -1.88 -9.37
CA ALA A 286 7.40 -2.36 -9.95
C ALA A 286 7.03 -1.59 -11.24
N GLY A 287 7.61 -0.40 -11.44
CA GLY A 287 7.32 0.45 -12.60
C GLY A 287 5.88 0.95 -12.58
N LEU A 288 5.31 1.15 -11.40
CA LEU A 288 3.94 1.57 -11.18
C LEU A 288 3.89 3.03 -10.74
N ARG A 289 2.91 3.76 -11.27
CA ARG A 289 2.52 5.08 -10.79
C ARG A 289 1.16 4.93 -10.14
N ILE A 290 1.09 5.24 -8.85
CA ILE A 290 -0.16 5.27 -8.11
C ILE A 290 -0.55 6.72 -7.87
N ALA A 291 -1.78 7.07 -8.26
CA ALA A 291 -2.42 8.32 -7.92
C ALA A 291 -3.65 8.02 -7.05
N ARG A 292 -3.75 8.71 -5.92
CA ARG A 292 -4.80 8.50 -4.92
C ARG A 292 -5.69 9.73 -4.89
N TYR A 293 -6.99 9.54 -5.03
CA TYR A 293 -8.01 10.57 -4.91
C TYR A 293 -8.96 10.18 -3.80
N GLN A 294 -9.43 11.15 -3.02
CA GLN A 294 -10.36 10.90 -1.93
C GLN A 294 -11.50 11.90 -2.00
N THR A 295 -12.73 11.41 -1.91
CA THR A 295 -13.92 12.24 -1.88
C THR A 295 -14.90 11.75 -0.82
N THR A 296 -15.77 12.63 -0.36
CA THR A 296 -16.83 12.32 0.60
C THR A 296 -18.18 12.47 -0.06
N LEU A 297 -19.05 11.50 0.13
CA LEU A 297 -20.37 11.41 -0.49
C LEU A 297 -21.45 11.45 0.58
N SER A 298 -22.58 12.06 0.26
CA SER A 298 -23.67 12.34 1.21
C SER A 298 -24.41 11.10 1.70
N SER A 299 -24.44 10.05 0.88
CA SER A 299 -25.22 8.85 1.13
C SER A 299 -24.65 7.61 0.45
N ARG A 300 -25.18 6.46 0.85
CA ARG A 300 -24.86 5.17 0.23
C ARG A 300 -25.24 5.09 -1.25
N ARG A 301 -26.35 5.69 -1.65
CA ARG A 301 -26.76 5.73 -3.07
C ARG A 301 -25.83 6.60 -3.89
N ALA A 302 -25.40 7.75 -3.35
CA ALA A 302 -24.42 8.60 -4.01
C ALA A 302 -23.08 7.85 -4.21
N LEU A 303 -22.66 7.05 -3.23
CA LEU A 303 -21.51 6.15 -3.36
C LEU A 303 -21.67 5.16 -4.51
N LEU A 304 -22.77 4.43 -4.56
CA LEU A 304 -23.01 3.44 -5.63
C LEU A 304 -23.08 4.10 -7.01
N ASN A 305 -23.74 5.25 -7.14
CA ASN A 305 -23.79 6.01 -8.39
C ASN A 305 -22.39 6.45 -8.84
N THR A 306 -21.57 6.92 -7.90
CA THR A 306 -20.21 7.36 -8.20
C THR A 306 -19.34 6.18 -8.62
N VAL A 307 -19.45 5.04 -7.92
CA VAL A 307 -18.72 3.80 -8.29
C VAL A 307 -19.15 3.32 -9.67
N LEU A 308 -20.45 3.34 -9.98
CA LEU A 308 -20.98 2.96 -11.29
C LEU A 308 -20.48 3.90 -12.39
N ALA A 309 -20.44 5.22 -12.13
CA ALA A 309 -19.92 6.19 -13.09
C ALA A 309 -18.41 6.07 -13.32
N LEU A 310 -17.66 5.56 -12.34
CA LEU A 310 -16.21 5.31 -12.47
C LEU A 310 -15.87 3.95 -13.10
N ASN A 311 -16.83 3.03 -13.17
CA ASN A 311 -16.62 1.70 -13.72
C ASN A 311 -16.56 1.77 -15.26
N PRO A 312 -15.42 1.41 -15.89
CA PRO A 312 -15.28 1.53 -17.35
C PRO A 312 -16.16 0.54 -18.10
N ASP A 313 -16.64 -0.51 -17.44
CA ASP A 313 -17.50 -1.54 -18.04
C ASP A 313 -19.00 -1.19 -17.97
N THR A 314 -19.39 -0.05 -17.36
CA THR A 314 -20.81 0.30 -17.12
C THR A 314 -21.66 0.34 -18.38
N PHE A 315 -21.07 0.76 -19.50
CA PHE A 315 -21.73 0.74 -20.80
C PHE A 315 -21.03 -0.27 -21.70
N SER A 316 -21.83 -1.07 -22.40
CA SER A 316 -21.28 -2.00 -23.37
C SER A 316 -20.74 -1.22 -24.57
N LEU A 317 -19.52 -1.54 -25.01
CA LEU A 317 -18.97 -1.06 -26.28
C LEU A 317 -19.20 -2.14 -27.35
N PRO A 318 -20.16 -1.95 -28.29
CA PRO A 318 -20.39 -2.92 -29.36
C PRO A 318 -19.11 -3.13 -30.19
N HIS A 319 -18.88 -4.36 -30.64
CA HIS A 319 -17.69 -4.66 -31.45
C HIS A 319 -17.71 -3.81 -32.73
N GLY A 320 -16.67 -2.99 -32.92
CA GLY A 320 -16.52 -2.11 -34.07
C GLY A 320 -17.24 -0.75 -33.96
N ALA A 321 -17.94 -0.46 -32.86
CA ALA A 321 -18.52 0.85 -32.63
C ALA A 321 -17.49 1.84 -32.06
N ALA A 322 -17.57 3.11 -32.48
CA ALA A 322 -16.76 4.19 -31.94
C ALA A 322 -17.30 4.73 -30.60
N HIS A 323 -18.56 4.41 -30.27
CA HIS A 323 -19.28 4.97 -29.13
C HIS A 323 -19.93 3.87 -28.30
N GLU A 324 -19.98 4.09 -26.99
CA GLU A 324 -20.63 3.23 -26.00
C GLU A 324 -22.16 3.25 -26.19
N ASP A 325 -22.82 2.10 -25.97
CA ASP A 325 -24.28 2.03 -25.92
C ASP A 325 -24.77 2.55 -24.56
N ARG A 326 -25.25 3.80 -24.56
CA ARG A 326 -25.78 4.48 -23.35
C ARG A 326 -27.30 4.36 -23.21
N THR A 327 -27.95 3.50 -24.00
CA THR A 327 -29.40 3.25 -23.89
C THR A 327 -29.74 2.37 -22.69
N LYS A 328 -28.77 1.59 -22.21
CA LYS A 328 -28.89 0.69 -21.07
C LYS A 328 -27.57 0.54 -20.34
N LEU A 329 -27.65 0.16 -19.07
CA LEU A 329 -26.49 -0.26 -18.29
C LEU A 329 -26.13 -1.69 -18.67
N ASP A 330 -24.83 -2.00 -18.79
CA ASP A 330 -24.37 -3.37 -19.05
C ASP A 330 -24.71 -4.28 -17.87
N GLU A 331 -25.41 -5.39 -18.15
CA GLU A 331 -25.83 -6.33 -17.11
C GLU A 331 -24.65 -6.98 -16.39
N GLY A 332 -23.53 -7.19 -17.09
CA GLY A 332 -22.29 -7.71 -16.50
C GLY A 332 -21.71 -6.73 -15.48
N ALA A 333 -21.61 -5.46 -15.86
CA ALA A 333 -21.10 -4.40 -15.00
C ALA A 333 -21.98 -4.06 -13.79
N LEU A 334 -23.22 -4.57 -13.74
CA LEU A 334 -24.10 -4.46 -12.57
C LEU A 334 -23.99 -5.64 -11.60
N LYS A 335 -23.32 -6.73 -11.96
CA LYS A 335 -23.22 -7.94 -11.11
C LYS A 335 -22.59 -7.67 -9.75
N TRP A 336 -21.64 -6.72 -9.66
CA TRP A 336 -21.02 -6.37 -8.37
C TRP A 336 -21.98 -5.67 -7.40
N ILE A 337 -23.10 -5.12 -7.90
CA ILE A 337 -24.14 -4.47 -7.09
C ILE A 337 -25.11 -5.50 -6.52
N ASP A 338 -25.30 -6.66 -7.16
CA ASP A 338 -26.21 -7.73 -6.71
C ASP A 338 -26.08 -8.08 -5.21
N PRO A 339 -24.87 -8.23 -4.62
CA PRO A 339 -24.74 -8.50 -3.18
C PRO A 339 -25.01 -7.31 -2.25
N ILE A 340 -25.27 -6.12 -2.80
CA ILE A 340 -25.49 -4.86 -2.04
C ILE A 340 -26.94 -4.39 -2.19
N LEU A 341 -27.48 -4.42 -3.39
CA LEU A 341 -28.86 -4.04 -3.71
C LEU A 341 -29.54 -5.22 -4.41
N GLU A 342 -30.47 -5.86 -3.70
CA GLU A 342 -31.28 -6.93 -4.25
C GLU A 342 -32.10 -6.45 -5.47
N ARG A 343 -32.33 -7.36 -6.42
CA ARG A 343 -33.14 -7.09 -7.60
C ARG A 343 -34.60 -6.88 -7.18
N GLY A 344 -35.17 -5.76 -7.59
CA GLY A 344 -36.55 -5.39 -7.26
C GLY A 344 -36.92 -4.03 -7.84
N SER A 345 -38.18 -3.64 -7.71
CA SER A 345 -38.71 -2.39 -8.29
C SER A 345 -37.96 -1.13 -7.84
N SER A 346 -37.49 -1.11 -6.58
CA SER A 346 -36.65 -0.03 -6.03
C SER A 346 -35.30 0.08 -6.75
N ARG A 347 -34.66 -1.07 -7.03
CA ARG A 347 -33.39 -1.12 -7.77
C ARG A 347 -33.57 -0.70 -9.22
N THR A 348 -34.60 -1.17 -9.90
CA THR A 348 -34.89 -0.77 -11.30
C THR A 348 -35.12 0.73 -11.41
N LYS A 349 -35.88 1.33 -10.48
CA LYS A 349 -36.06 2.79 -10.42
C LYS A 349 -34.74 3.53 -10.22
N TRP A 350 -33.87 3.00 -9.35
CA TRP A 350 -32.55 3.56 -9.11
C TRP A 350 -31.62 3.44 -10.33
N GLU A 351 -31.62 2.30 -11.03
CA GLU A 351 -30.85 2.09 -12.27
C GLU A 351 -31.30 3.07 -13.36
N GLN A 352 -32.60 3.23 -13.59
CA GLN A 352 -33.15 4.18 -14.55
C GLN A 352 -32.78 5.63 -14.21
N ALA A 353 -32.90 6.02 -12.94
CA ALA A 353 -32.53 7.36 -12.50
C ALA A 353 -31.02 7.62 -12.65
N THR A 354 -30.19 6.61 -12.36
CA THR A 354 -28.73 6.71 -12.49
C THR A 354 -28.30 6.79 -13.95
N LEU A 355 -28.90 5.96 -14.82
CA LEU A 355 -28.68 6.00 -16.27
C LEU A 355 -29.02 7.39 -16.84
N LYS A 356 -30.20 7.92 -16.48
CA LYS A 356 -30.62 9.26 -16.90
C LYS A 356 -29.62 10.34 -16.46
N ALA A 357 -29.24 10.34 -15.18
CA ALA A 357 -28.29 11.32 -14.65
C ALA A 357 -26.90 11.22 -15.31
N MET A 358 -26.43 10.02 -15.63
CA MET A 358 -25.17 9.81 -16.33
C MET A 358 -25.22 10.29 -17.79
N ASN A 359 -26.37 10.18 -18.45
CA ASN A 359 -26.55 10.68 -19.82
C ASN A 359 -26.60 12.22 -19.85
N GLU A 360 -27.35 12.84 -18.93
CA GLU A 360 -27.36 14.30 -18.76
C GLU A 360 -25.94 14.85 -18.51
N ALA A 361 -25.18 14.23 -17.60
CA ALA A 361 -23.80 14.65 -17.31
C ALA A 361 -22.84 14.50 -18.51
N ALA A 362 -23.07 13.52 -19.39
CA ALA A 362 -22.27 13.33 -20.59
C ALA A 362 -22.59 14.37 -21.68
N GLU A 363 -23.86 14.76 -21.81
CA GLU A 363 -24.28 15.85 -22.68
C GLU A 363 -23.63 17.18 -22.24
N ASP A 364 -23.63 17.47 -20.93
CA ASP A 364 -22.98 18.66 -20.36
C ASP A 364 -21.47 18.69 -20.65
N ASP A 365 -20.74 17.58 -20.48
CA ASP A 365 -19.29 17.52 -20.76
C ASP A 365 -18.99 17.74 -22.25
N SER A 366 -19.85 17.24 -23.15
CA SER A 366 -19.70 17.46 -24.59
C SER A 366 -19.88 18.94 -24.96
N SER A 367 -20.79 19.65 -24.27
CA SER A 367 -21.01 21.09 -24.46
C SER A 367 -19.82 21.93 -23.99
N LEU A 368 -19.20 21.53 -22.88
CA LEU A 368 -18.01 22.21 -22.33
C LEU A 368 -16.81 22.07 -23.28
N LYS A 369 -16.55 20.87 -23.82
CA LYS A 369 -15.45 20.65 -24.77
C LYS A 369 -15.61 21.45 -26.06
N GLY A 370 -16.84 21.62 -26.56
CA GLY A 370 -17.12 22.46 -27.73
C GLY A 370 -16.86 23.95 -27.51
N THR A 371 -16.91 24.42 -26.26
CA THR A 371 -16.75 25.83 -25.90
C THR A 371 -15.28 26.22 -25.68
N PHE A 372 -14.43 25.28 -25.21
CA PHE A 372 -12.99 25.51 -24.98
C PHE A 372 -12.10 25.17 -26.19
N SER A 373 -12.67 24.72 -27.31
CA SER A 373 -11.95 24.40 -28.55
C SER A 373 -12.04 25.50 -29.61
N LYS A 374 -12.60 26.66 -29.28
CA LYS A 374 -12.53 27.89 -30.07
C LYS A 374 -11.63 28.88 -29.35
#